data_AF-A0A8J2T750-F1
#
_entry.id   AF-A0A8J2T750-F1
#
_cell.length_a   1.000
_cell.length_b   1.000
_cell.length_c   1.000
_cell.angle_alpha   90.00
_cell.angle_beta   90.00
_cell.angle_gamma   90.00
#
_symmetry.space_group_name_H-M   'P 1'
#
loop_
_entity.id
_entity.type
_entity.pdbx_description
1 polymer ?
#
loop_
_entity_poly.entity_id
_entity_poly.type
_entity_poly.pdbx_seq_one_letter_code
_entity_poly.pdbx_strand_id
1 'polypeptide(L)'
;MGSLFNEPSTDFHLKLNEQLFQIPHELLRKNVKLVQRLIDKESQGLNADFQELNALLAENTLDQDKVALARLGELIARVDTFEKKLNTRLKEDMQLLNRIKQRVAFFQELEDAKNLKDQTRLASWYQKYANLLIGDYLIRNSRIKARELNEDVQLEDDKSWNPGVIFLKQQHLDDLLDHDILLAANRISKSLTEEHDLNPLIKWIGENRSFLKKRCSILEFESRLQEYVELLKTGDFRGAIDCFQQFLLQFMETNFEDLKLASGLLVFIKSCEQPSKPTTEDIIDPQIIAGDEFSKESNLVLKTKADVHQHFFHRRVFKGTTNVTDTFKFSHLTRNMNFARYTDLLNVKRWSDLSQLFLKEYYSMYGISHLDPLLMYLSLGISTLKTKECLHGTEFLSSNNNQLDHYIHSGVLRNTCPVCSDEFAPIAKELPYAHHTQSKLFENPVMLPNGNIYDMKKLKMLSAALVRENLFSLKDHEVMDPIDKRIFSESEFVTMYPT
;
A
#
# COMPACT_ATOMS: atom_id res chain seq x y z
N MET A 1 13.14 15.99 -39.70
CA MET A 1 12.36 15.69 -38.47
C MET A 1 13.17 14.70 -37.65
N GLY A 2 14.08 15.20 -36.80
CA GLY A 2 14.78 14.36 -35.84
C GLY A 2 13.81 13.99 -34.70
N SER A 3 13.88 12.75 -34.23
CA SER A 3 13.08 12.21 -33.13
C SER A 3 12.97 13.20 -31.97
N LEU A 4 11.75 13.68 -31.69
CA LEU A 4 11.43 14.56 -30.55
C LEU A 4 11.25 13.79 -29.24
N PHE A 5 11.43 12.46 -29.25
CA PHE A 5 11.54 11.68 -28.03
C PHE A 5 13.01 11.31 -27.80
N ASN A 6 13.62 11.90 -26.76
CA ASN A 6 14.78 11.30 -26.11
C ASN A 6 14.29 10.03 -25.40
N GLU A 7 14.08 8.96 -26.18
CA GLU A 7 13.60 7.69 -25.64
C GLU A 7 14.72 7.03 -24.82
N PRO A 8 14.42 6.56 -23.59
CA PRO A 8 15.38 5.77 -22.83
C PRO A 8 15.77 4.50 -23.60
N SER A 9 16.99 4.01 -23.40
CA SER A 9 17.44 2.75 -24.01
C SER A 9 16.62 1.56 -23.50
N THR A 10 16.61 0.45 -24.24
CA THR A 10 16.00 -0.81 -23.75
C THR A 10 16.69 -1.30 -22.48
N ASP A 11 18.01 -1.14 -22.38
CA ASP A 11 18.77 -1.45 -21.16
C ASP A 11 18.33 -0.63 -19.94
N PHE A 12 17.96 0.65 -20.15
CA PHE A 12 17.37 1.46 -19.09
C PHE A 12 16.05 0.88 -18.59
N HIS A 13 15.16 0.45 -19.50
CA HIS A 13 13.90 -0.18 -19.15
C HIS A 13 14.10 -1.53 -18.44
N LEU A 14 15.09 -2.32 -18.85
CA LEU A 14 15.44 -3.58 -18.17
C LEU A 14 15.90 -3.34 -16.73
N LYS A 15 16.82 -2.39 -16.52
CA LYS A 15 17.29 -2.02 -15.17
C LYS A 15 16.15 -1.55 -14.27
N LEU A 16 15.25 -0.73 -14.82
CA LEU A 16 14.11 -0.22 -14.07
C LEU A 16 13.09 -1.31 -13.70
N ASN A 17 13.05 -2.40 -14.46
CA ASN A 17 12.14 -3.52 -14.27
C ASN A 17 12.85 -4.79 -13.79
N GLU A 18 14.04 -4.68 -13.19
CA GLU A 18 14.84 -5.82 -12.72
C GLU A 18 14.05 -6.73 -11.75
N GLN A 19 13.19 -6.14 -10.92
CA GLN A 19 12.30 -6.88 -10.01
C GLN A 19 11.41 -7.91 -10.73
N LEU A 20 11.03 -7.66 -11.99
CA LEU A 20 10.25 -8.62 -12.80
C LEU A 20 11.04 -9.89 -13.11
N PHE A 21 12.36 -9.93 -12.95
CA PHE A 21 13.15 -11.15 -13.17
C PHE A 21 13.62 -11.78 -11.85
N GLN A 22 13.73 -10.96 -10.79
CA GLN A 22 14.17 -11.42 -9.47
C GLN A 22 13.16 -12.39 -8.84
N ILE A 23 11.86 -12.14 -8.97
CA ILE A 23 10.83 -12.99 -8.36
C ILE A 23 10.86 -14.42 -8.90
N PRO A 24 10.78 -14.67 -10.23
CA PRO A 24 10.88 -16.03 -10.75
C PRO A 24 12.22 -16.69 -10.42
N HIS A 25 13.32 -15.93 -10.43
CA HIS A 25 14.63 -16.46 -10.07
C HIS A 25 14.66 -17.00 -8.63
N GLU A 26 14.15 -16.23 -7.65
CA GLU A 26 14.10 -16.70 -6.26
C GLU A 26 13.13 -17.87 -6.07
N LEU A 27 12.01 -17.90 -6.81
CA LEU A 27 11.07 -19.04 -6.78
C LEU A 27 11.69 -20.32 -7.36
N LEU A 28 12.36 -20.23 -8.52
CA LEU A 28 13.10 -21.35 -9.11
C LEU A 28 14.19 -21.85 -8.15
N ARG A 29 14.96 -20.93 -7.56
CA ARG A 29 16.00 -21.27 -6.57
C ARG A 29 15.44 -21.96 -5.33
N LYS A 30 14.25 -21.53 -4.85
CA LYS A 30 13.54 -22.19 -3.76
C LYS A 30 13.08 -23.58 -4.18
N ASN A 31 12.52 -23.73 -5.37
CA ASN A 31 12.03 -25.01 -5.87
C ASN A 31 13.15 -26.04 -6.06
N VAL A 32 14.30 -25.64 -6.60
CA VAL A 32 15.49 -26.50 -6.72
C VAL A 32 15.89 -27.10 -5.36
N LYS A 33 15.87 -26.31 -4.28
CA LYS A 33 16.16 -26.82 -2.93
C LYS A 33 15.08 -27.79 -2.42
N LEU A 34 13.81 -27.54 -2.75
CA LEU A 34 12.70 -28.42 -2.36
C LEU A 34 12.77 -29.75 -3.12
N VAL A 35 13.05 -29.70 -4.42
CA VAL A 35 13.26 -30.88 -5.27
C VAL A 35 14.46 -31.68 -4.76
N GLN A 36 15.59 -31.04 -4.46
CA GLN A 36 16.75 -31.73 -3.90
C GLN A 36 16.41 -32.46 -2.59
N ARG A 37 15.76 -31.77 -1.63
CA ARG A 37 15.34 -32.39 -0.36
C ARG A 37 14.35 -33.53 -0.56
N LEU A 38 13.45 -33.39 -1.54
CA LEU A 38 12.49 -34.43 -1.86
C LEU A 38 13.20 -35.67 -2.43
N ILE A 39 14.13 -35.48 -3.36
CA ILE A 39 14.95 -36.56 -3.94
C ILE A 39 15.77 -37.23 -2.84
N ASP A 40 16.47 -36.47 -2.00
CA ASP A 40 17.30 -37.03 -0.93
C ASP A 40 16.46 -37.84 0.07
N LYS A 41 15.30 -37.31 0.49
CA LYS A 41 14.39 -37.99 1.42
C LYS A 41 13.82 -39.28 0.83
N GLU A 42 13.32 -39.23 -0.41
CA GLU A 42 12.74 -40.42 -1.03
C GLU A 42 13.82 -41.44 -1.40
N SER A 43 15.01 -41.01 -1.83
CA SER A 43 16.15 -41.91 -2.08
C SER A 43 16.60 -42.65 -0.82
N GLN A 44 16.74 -41.95 0.31
CA GLN A 44 17.07 -42.58 1.59
C GLN A 44 16.02 -43.59 2.03
N GLY A 45 14.74 -43.23 1.90
CA GLY A 45 13.66 -44.13 2.28
C GLY A 45 13.53 -45.34 1.37
N LEU A 46 13.67 -45.17 0.05
CA LEU A 46 13.68 -46.28 -0.90
C LEU A 46 14.86 -47.24 -0.62
N ASN A 47 16.04 -46.71 -0.32
CA ASN A 47 17.20 -47.55 0.05
C ASN A 47 16.93 -48.39 1.31
N ALA A 48 16.25 -47.82 2.32
CA ALA A 48 15.86 -48.56 3.51
C ALA A 48 14.82 -49.65 3.19
N ASP A 49 13.80 -49.32 2.38
CA ASP A 49 12.77 -50.27 1.94
C ASP A 49 13.38 -51.42 1.13
N PHE A 50 14.36 -51.15 0.25
CA PHE A 50 15.08 -52.17 -0.50
C PHE A 50 15.96 -53.06 0.38
N GLN A 51 16.60 -52.52 1.42
CA GLN A 51 17.37 -53.32 2.38
C GLN A 51 16.47 -54.29 3.15
N GLU A 52 15.30 -53.83 3.58
CA GLU A 52 14.30 -54.66 4.25
C GLU A 52 13.75 -55.75 3.32
N LEU A 53 13.43 -55.39 2.07
CA LEU A 53 12.99 -56.36 1.06
C LEU A 53 14.05 -57.45 0.82
N ASN A 54 15.32 -57.05 0.68
CA ASN A 54 16.42 -58.00 0.51
C ASN A 54 16.59 -58.93 1.71
N ALA A 55 16.36 -58.44 2.93
CA ALA A 55 16.40 -59.26 4.14
C ALA A 55 15.27 -60.30 4.15
N LEU A 56 14.04 -59.91 3.80
CA LEU A 56 12.89 -60.82 3.70
C LEU A 56 13.10 -61.92 2.65
N LEU A 57 13.67 -61.56 1.50
CA LEU A 57 13.98 -62.51 0.44
C LEU A 57 15.14 -63.46 0.79
N ALA A 58 16.03 -63.09 1.72
CA ALA A 58 17.15 -63.92 2.12
C ALA A 58 16.74 -65.15 2.96
N GLU A 59 15.60 -65.10 3.65
CA GLU A 59 15.11 -66.21 4.48
C GLU A 59 14.53 -67.38 3.67
N ASN A 60 14.17 -67.17 2.39
CA ASN A 60 13.65 -68.19 1.48
C ASN A 60 12.46 -69.02 2.04
N THR A 61 11.54 -68.37 2.75
CA THR A 61 10.31 -69.02 3.25
C THR A 61 9.07 -68.45 2.57
N LEU A 62 8.09 -69.32 2.29
CA LEU A 62 6.89 -68.97 1.53
C LEU A 62 6.01 -67.92 2.21
N ASP A 63 6.07 -67.81 3.54
CA ASP A 63 5.35 -66.78 4.28
C ASP A 63 6.07 -65.42 4.23
N GLN A 64 7.42 -65.40 4.24
CA GLN A 64 8.17 -64.17 4.03
C GLN A 64 8.11 -63.68 2.58
N ASP A 65 8.01 -64.57 1.60
CA ASP A 65 7.80 -64.19 0.19
C ASP A 65 6.47 -63.44 -0.01
N LYS A 66 5.41 -63.83 0.71
CA LYS A 66 4.12 -63.10 0.69
C LYS A 66 4.27 -61.69 1.27
N VAL A 67 5.03 -61.54 2.35
CA VAL A 67 5.32 -60.24 2.98
C VAL A 67 6.19 -59.39 2.05
N ALA A 68 7.19 -59.98 1.39
CA ALA A 68 8.05 -59.32 0.40
C ALA A 68 7.23 -58.81 -0.80
N LEU A 69 6.26 -59.58 -1.30
CA LEU A 69 5.35 -59.14 -2.37
C LEU A 69 4.47 -57.97 -1.94
N ALA A 70 3.93 -57.98 -0.72
CA ALA A 70 3.18 -56.84 -0.18
C ALA A 70 4.06 -55.59 -0.08
N ARG A 71 5.30 -55.74 0.41
CA ARG A 71 6.29 -54.67 0.51
C ARG A 71 6.69 -54.10 -0.85
N LEU A 72 6.81 -54.96 -1.87
CA LEU A 72 7.05 -54.54 -3.25
C LEU A 72 5.88 -53.71 -3.81
N GLY A 73 4.64 -54.06 -3.45
CA GLY A 73 3.45 -53.25 -3.76
C GLY A 73 3.49 -51.86 -3.10
N GLU A 74 3.91 -51.77 -1.84
CA GLU A 74 4.11 -50.49 -1.14
C GLU A 74 5.23 -49.65 -1.78
N LEU A 75 6.33 -50.29 -2.18
CA LEU A 75 7.44 -49.65 -2.90
C LEU A 75 6.98 -49.03 -4.23
N ILE A 76 6.19 -49.76 -5.02
CA ILE A 76 5.59 -49.24 -6.26
C ILE A 76 4.73 -48.01 -5.95
N ALA A 77 3.82 -48.12 -4.98
CA ALA A 77 2.94 -47.00 -4.61
C ALA A 77 3.73 -45.76 -4.11
N ARG A 78 4.85 -45.98 -3.42
CA ARG A 78 5.75 -44.91 -2.98
C ARG A 78 6.43 -44.22 -4.16
N VAL A 79 6.95 -44.99 -5.12
CA VAL A 79 7.58 -44.45 -6.34
C VAL A 79 6.56 -43.67 -7.16
N ASP A 80 5.34 -44.19 -7.35
CA ASP A 80 4.26 -43.47 -8.05
C ASP A 80 3.92 -42.15 -7.37
N THR A 81 3.88 -42.14 -6.03
CA THR A 81 3.62 -40.92 -5.25
C THR A 81 4.77 -39.93 -5.37
N PHE A 82 6.01 -40.41 -5.38
CA PHE A 82 7.19 -39.59 -5.59
C PHE A 82 7.19 -38.97 -7.00
N GLU A 83 6.88 -39.74 -8.03
CA GLU A 83 6.75 -39.27 -9.41
C GLU A 83 5.69 -38.15 -9.52
N LYS A 84 4.51 -38.34 -8.92
CA LYS A 84 3.46 -37.31 -8.89
C LYS A 84 3.92 -36.02 -8.22
N LYS A 85 4.63 -36.11 -7.09
CA LYS A 85 5.19 -34.94 -6.40
C LYS A 85 6.25 -34.23 -7.26
N LEU A 86 7.14 -34.99 -7.91
CA LEU A 86 8.17 -34.45 -8.79
C LEU A 86 7.55 -33.74 -10.00
N ASN A 87 6.57 -34.37 -10.66
CA ASN A 87 5.84 -33.79 -11.78
C ASN A 87 5.10 -32.50 -11.40
N THR A 88 4.61 -32.39 -10.17
CA THR A 88 4.00 -31.15 -9.67
C THR A 88 5.03 -30.03 -9.59
N ARG A 89 6.21 -30.30 -9.02
CA ARG A 89 7.30 -29.31 -8.96
C ARG A 89 7.86 -28.94 -10.33
N LEU A 90 7.95 -29.89 -11.24
CA LEU A 90 8.36 -29.64 -12.62
C LEU A 90 7.38 -28.69 -13.33
N LYS A 91 6.07 -28.87 -13.13
CA LYS A 91 5.04 -27.97 -13.68
C LYS A 91 5.18 -26.55 -13.14
N GLU A 92 5.45 -26.39 -11.84
CA GLU A 92 5.74 -25.09 -11.23
C GLU A 92 6.95 -24.41 -11.91
N ASP A 93 8.06 -25.13 -12.10
CA ASP A 93 9.25 -24.58 -12.79
C ASP A 93 8.94 -24.18 -14.23
N MET A 94 8.19 -25.01 -14.97
CA MET A 94 7.84 -24.71 -16.37
C MET A 94 6.97 -23.46 -16.48
N GLN A 95 6.06 -23.21 -15.52
CA GLN A 95 5.29 -21.98 -15.46
C GLN A 95 6.19 -20.76 -15.23
N LEU A 96 7.12 -20.84 -14.27
CA LEU A 96 8.06 -19.75 -13.97
C LEU A 96 8.98 -19.45 -15.16
N LEU A 97 9.49 -20.48 -15.83
CA LEU A 97 10.30 -20.35 -17.03
C LEU A 97 9.50 -19.73 -18.19
N ASN A 98 8.21 -20.06 -18.33
CA ASN A 98 7.34 -19.40 -19.30
C ASN A 98 7.20 -17.90 -19.00
N ARG A 99 6.97 -17.51 -17.74
CA ARG A 99 6.90 -16.08 -17.34
C ARG A 99 8.19 -15.33 -17.71
N ILE A 100 9.36 -15.90 -17.41
CA ILE A 100 10.65 -15.32 -17.80
C ILE A 100 10.74 -15.17 -19.32
N LYS A 101 10.38 -16.21 -20.07
CA LYS A 101 10.38 -16.19 -21.55
C LYS A 101 9.49 -15.09 -22.11
N GLN A 102 8.27 -14.93 -21.57
CA GLN A 102 7.35 -13.86 -21.99
C GLN A 102 7.92 -12.46 -21.69
N ARG A 103 8.56 -12.29 -20.52
CA ARG A 103 9.22 -11.02 -20.15
C ARG A 103 10.38 -10.68 -21.06
N VAL A 104 11.22 -11.67 -21.42
CA VAL A 104 12.30 -11.45 -22.39
C VAL A 104 11.74 -11.06 -23.75
N ALA A 105 10.73 -11.77 -24.25
CA ALA A 105 10.06 -11.44 -25.51
C ALA A 105 9.45 -10.03 -25.50
N PHE A 106 8.87 -9.61 -24.37
CA PHE A 106 8.33 -8.27 -24.19
C PHE A 106 9.37 -7.17 -24.35
N PHE A 107 10.58 -7.32 -23.79
CA PHE A 107 11.65 -6.33 -23.96
C PHE A 107 12.36 -6.44 -25.32
N GLN A 108 12.39 -7.63 -25.93
CA GLN A 108 12.84 -7.80 -27.32
C GLN A 108 11.93 -7.05 -28.30
N GLU A 109 10.60 -7.05 -28.09
CA GLU A 109 9.66 -6.25 -28.90
C GLU A 109 10.01 -4.76 -28.89
N LEU A 110 10.43 -4.23 -27.73
CA LEU A 110 10.89 -2.84 -27.60
C LEU A 110 12.19 -2.59 -28.37
N GLU A 111 13.17 -3.48 -28.22
CA GLU A 111 14.45 -3.37 -28.92
C GLU A 111 14.27 -3.41 -30.43
N ASP A 112 13.47 -4.35 -30.94
CA ASP A 112 13.15 -4.48 -32.35
C ASP A 112 12.43 -3.24 -32.88
N ALA A 113 11.43 -2.72 -32.15
CA ALA A 113 10.70 -1.52 -32.54
C ALA A 113 11.61 -0.29 -32.64
N LYS A 114 12.59 -0.16 -31.72
CA LYS A 114 13.60 0.93 -31.76
C LYS A 114 14.57 0.77 -32.92
N ASN A 115 15.08 -0.44 -33.13
CA ASN A 115 16.01 -0.74 -34.22
C ASN A 115 15.39 -0.45 -35.59
N LEU A 116 14.11 -0.80 -35.75
CA LEU A 116 13.33 -0.55 -36.97
C LEU A 116 12.78 0.88 -37.06
N LYS A 117 12.89 1.69 -35.98
CA LYS A 117 12.31 3.04 -35.85
C LYS A 117 10.80 3.06 -36.15
N ASP A 118 10.10 2.00 -35.75
CA ASP A 118 8.66 1.85 -35.96
C ASP A 118 7.87 2.51 -34.83
N GLN A 119 7.36 3.71 -35.11
CA GLN A 119 6.59 4.50 -34.14
C GLN A 119 5.28 3.81 -33.69
N THR A 120 4.67 3.01 -34.56
CA THR A 120 3.40 2.34 -34.24
C THR A 120 3.63 1.22 -33.24
N ARG A 121 4.69 0.42 -33.46
CA ARG A 121 5.09 -0.64 -32.53
C ARG A 121 5.59 -0.08 -31.21
N LEU A 122 6.32 1.03 -31.23
CA LEU A 122 6.73 1.74 -30.01
C LEU A 122 5.52 2.22 -29.19
N ALA A 123 4.56 2.89 -29.82
CA ALA A 123 3.36 3.37 -29.13
C ALA A 123 2.56 2.20 -28.52
N SER A 124 2.40 1.11 -29.27
CA SER A 124 1.75 -0.12 -28.79
C SER A 124 2.48 -0.72 -27.58
N TRP A 125 3.82 -0.79 -27.62
CA TRP A 125 4.60 -1.30 -26.50
C TRP A 125 4.44 -0.43 -25.23
N TYR A 126 4.54 0.90 -25.36
CA TYR A 126 4.35 1.80 -24.21
C TYR A 126 2.92 1.73 -23.65
N GLN A 127 1.91 1.50 -24.49
CA GLN A 127 0.55 1.25 -24.03
C GLN A 127 0.46 -0.05 -23.21
N LYS A 128 1.07 -1.15 -23.69
CA LYS A 128 1.15 -2.41 -22.92
C LYS A 128 1.89 -2.19 -21.59
N TYR A 129 2.99 -1.44 -21.60
CA TYR A 129 3.75 -1.13 -20.39
C TYR A 129 2.94 -0.29 -19.40
N ALA A 130 2.20 0.72 -19.87
CA ALA A 130 1.29 1.50 -19.04
C ALA A 130 0.20 0.61 -18.42
N ASN A 131 -0.39 -0.30 -19.19
CA ASN A 131 -1.35 -1.28 -18.69
C ASN A 131 -0.73 -2.20 -17.62
N LEU A 132 0.52 -2.63 -17.80
CA LEU A 132 1.24 -3.41 -16.78
C LEU A 132 1.38 -2.63 -15.46
N LEU A 133 1.75 -1.35 -15.52
CA LEU A 133 1.87 -0.47 -14.36
C LEU A 133 0.52 -0.25 -13.65
N ILE A 134 -0.56 -0.08 -14.42
CA ILE A 134 -1.92 0.02 -13.89
C ILE A 134 -2.32 -1.28 -13.19
N GLY A 135 -2.05 -2.43 -13.82
CA GLY A 135 -2.34 -3.74 -13.24
C GLY A 135 -1.61 -3.96 -11.91
N ASP A 136 -0.31 -3.68 -11.85
CA ASP A 136 0.49 -3.76 -10.62
C ASP A 136 -0.08 -2.86 -9.51
N TYR A 137 -0.40 -1.61 -9.82
CA TYR A 137 -0.99 -0.67 -8.86
C TYR A 137 -2.34 -1.16 -8.32
N LEU A 138 -3.23 -1.63 -9.21
CA LEU A 138 -4.54 -2.15 -8.84
C LEU A 138 -4.44 -3.41 -7.97
N ILE A 139 -3.45 -4.27 -8.24
CA ILE A 139 -3.21 -5.47 -7.42
C ILE A 139 -2.82 -5.05 -6.00
N ARG A 140 -1.77 -4.23 -5.88
CA ARG A 140 -1.21 -3.76 -4.60
C ARG A 140 -2.23 -3.00 -3.74
N ASN A 141 -3.01 -2.13 -4.37
CA ASN A 141 -3.91 -1.19 -3.68
C ASN A 141 -5.39 -1.61 -3.69
N SER A 142 -5.69 -2.87 -4.03
CA SER A 142 -7.06 -3.39 -4.00
C SER A 142 -7.68 -3.34 -2.59
N ARG A 143 -9.00 -3.13 -2.50
CA ARG A 143 -9.75 -3.12 -1.21
C ARG A 143 -10.39 -4.47 -0.84
N ILE A 144 -9.93 -5.56 -1.46
CA ILE A 144 -10.47 -6.92 -1.27
C ILE A 144 -10.06 -7.48 0.09
N LYS A 145 -10.98 -8.09 0.83
CA LYS A 145 -10.69 -8.65 2.17
C LYS A 145 -9.74 -9.85 2.09
N ALA A 146 -9.02 -10.15 3.16
CA ALA A 146 -8.06 -11.26 3.16
C ALA A 146 -8.73 -12.63 2.86
N ARG A 147 -9.92 -12.90 3.41
CA ARG A 147 -10.70 -14.13 3.12
C ARG A 147 -11.02 -14.37 1.65
N GLU A 148 -11.20 -13.30 0.88
CA GLU A 148 -11.53 -13.33 -0.54
C GLU A 148 -10.28 -13.57 -1.42
N LEU A 149 -9.08 -13.44 -0.86
CA LEU A 149 -7.81 -13.73 -1.53
C LEU A 149 -7.32 -15.18 -1.30
N ASN A 150 -8.14 -16.02 -0.67
CA ASN A 150 -7.80 -17.41 -0.40
C ASN A 150 -8.04 -18.28 -1.64
N GLU A 151 -6.98 -18.87 -2.20
CA GLU A 151 -7.05 -19.80 -3.34
C GLU A 151 -7.94 -21.03 -3.08
N ASP A 152 -8.09 -21.44 -1.82
CA ASP A 152 -8.88 -22.62 -1.42
C ASP A 152 -10.40 -22.37 -1.37
N VAL A 153 -10.85 -21.11 -1.46
CA VAL A 153 -12.28 -20.80 -1.48
C VAL A 153 -12.72 -20.75 -2.93
N GLN A 154 -13.16 -21.91 -3.44
CA GLN A 154 -13.99 -21.97 -4.65
C GLN A 154 -15.33 -21.29 -4.34
N LEU A 155 -15.37 -19.96 -4.42
CA LEU A 155 -16.64 -19.26 -4.46
C LEU A 155 -17.32 -19.64 -5.79
N GLU A 156 -18.49 -20.25 -5.68
CA GLU A 156 -19.35 -20.64 -6.81
C GLU A 156 -19.80 -19.43 -7.65
N ASP A 157 -19.59 -18.20 -7.16
CA ASP A 157 -19.82 -16.96 -7.86
C ASP A 157 -18.51 -16.27 -8.24
N ASP A 158 -18.44 -15.89 -9.52
CA ASP A 158 -17.41 -15.18 -10.29
C ASP A 158 -17.05 -13.75 -9.75
N LYS A 159 -17.15 -13.52 -8.43
CA LYS A 159 -17.35 -12.18 -7.82
C LYS A 159 -16.36 -11.73 -6.75
N SER A 160 -15.27 -12.44 -6.49
CA SER A 160 -14.13 -11.79 -5.83
C SER A 160 -12.80 -12.18 -6.44
N TRP A 161 -12.52 -11.54 -7.58
CA TRP A 161 -11.20 -11.55 -8.20
C TRP A 161 -10.59 -10.15 -8.11
N ASN A 162 -9.29 -10.11 -7.87
CA ASN A 162 -8.56 -8.84 -7.83
C ASN A 162 -8.71 -8.06 -9.15
N PRO A 163 -9.17 -6.80 -9.12
CA PRO A 163 -9.46 -6.03 -10.33
C PRO A 163 -8.23 -5.87 -11.22
N GLY A 164 -7.03 -5.76 -10.64
CA GLY A 164 -5.80 -5.68 -11.42
C GLY A 164 -5.45 -6.99 -12.11
N VAL A 165 -5.76 -8.15 -11.50
CA VAL A 165 -5.56 -9.45 -12.16
C VAL A 165 -6.55 -9.63 -13.31
N ILE A 166 -7.82 -9.28 -13.11
CA ILE A 166 -8.83 -9.30 -14.18
C ILE A 166 -8.37 -8.42 -15.35
N PHE A 167 -7.93 -7.19 -15.04
CA PHE A 167 -7.44 -6.25 -16.02
C PHE A 167 -6.25 -6.82 -16.81
N LEU A 168 -5.23 -7.36 -16.14
CA LEU A 168 -4.06 -7.93 -16.82
C LEU A 168 -4.41 -9.12 -17.71
N LYS A 169 -5.32 -10.00 -17.28
CA LYS A 169 -5.80 -11.12 -18.12
C LYS A 169 -6.52 -10.65 -19.37
N GLN A 170 -7.39 -9.64 -19.24
CA GLN A 170 -8.08 -9.04 -20.40
C GLN A 170 -7.10 -8.38 -21.37
N GLN A 171 -6.00 -7.84 -20.87
CA GLN A 171 -4.93 -7.25 -21.68
C GLN A 171 -3.91 -8.28 -22.19
N HIS A 172 -4.02 -9.56 -21.80
CA HIS A 172 -3.05 -10.62 -22.08
C HIS A 172 -1.63 -10.29 -21.58
N LEU A 173 -1.53 -9.71 -20.37
CA LEU A 173 -0.28 -9.30 -19.72
C LEU A 173 -0.04 -10.01 -18.38
N ASP A 174 -0.84 -11.01 -18.02
CA ASP A 174 -0.78 -11.70 -16.74
C ASP A 174 0.54 -12.46 -16.53
N ASP A 175 1.15 -13.01 -17.59
CA ASP A 175 2.47 -13.63 -17.51
C ASP A 175 3.62 -12.63 -17.22
N LEU A 176 3.39 -11.33 -17.43
CA LEU A 176 4.42 -10.30 -17.24
C LEU A 176 4.55 -9.85 -15.78
N LEU A 177 3.59 -10.17 -14.91
CA LEU A 177 3.60 -9.79 -13.49
C LEU A 177 3.32 -11.01 -12.59
N ASP A 178 4.15 -11.20 -11.55
CA ASP A 178 3.93 -12.25 -10.55
C ASP A 178 2.83 -11.85 -9.56
N HIS A 179 1.59 -11.77 -10.07
CA HIS A 179 0.43 -11.31 -9.31
C HIS A 179 0.12 -12.23 -8.12
N ASP A 180 0.41 -13.53 -8.21
CA ASP A 180 0.27 -14.52 -7.14
C ASP A 180 1.09 -14.14 -5.90
N ILE A 181 2.33 -13.70 -6.10
CA ILE A 181 3.22 -13.25 -5.02
C ILE A 181 2.71 -11.95 -4.38
N LEU A 182 2.21 -11.01 -5.18
CA LEU A 182 1.62 -9.77 -4.68
C LEU A 182 0.32 -10.02 -3.90
N LEU A 183 -0.54 -10.92 -4.38
CA LEU A 183 -1.77 -11.30 -3.69
C LEU A 183 -1.49 -12.02 -2.37
N ALA A 184 -0.49 -12.89 -2.31
CA ALA A 184 -0.08 -13.55 -1.07
C ALA A 184 0.39 -12.52 -0.02
N ALA A 185 1.16 -11.50 -0.43
CA ALA A 185 1.56 -10.41 0.46
C ALA A 185 0.33 -9.62 0.97
N ASN A 186 -0.58 -9.27 0.07
CA ASN A 186 -1.80 -8.54 0.40
C ASN A 186 -2.72 -9.31 1.35
N ARG A 187 -2.86 -10.63 1.15
CA ARG A 187 -3.63 -11.50 2.02
C ARG A 187 -3.11 -11.46 3.46
N ILE A 188 -1.80 -11.64 3.65
CA ILE A 188 -1.21 -11.60 4.99
C ILE A 188 -1.33 -10.20 5.59
N SER A 189 -1.01 -9.15 4.82
CA SER A 189 -1.10 -7.76 5.26
C SER A 189 -2.52 -7.39 5.73
N LYS A 190 -3.55 -7.75 4.96
CA LYS A 190 -4.96 -7.47 5.30
C LYS A 190 -5.48 -8.33 6.43
N SER A 191 -5.00 -9.57 6.55
CA SER A 191 -5.29 -10.41 7.72
C SER A 191 -4.86 -9.71 9.01
N LEU A 192 -3.72 -9.01 9.00
CA LEU A 192 -3.23 -8.26 10.14
C LEU A 192 -4.02 -6.98 10.40
N THR A 193 -4.32 -6.20 9.36
CA THR A 193 -4.92 -4.86 9.52
C THR A 193 -6.45 -4.86 9.63
N GLU A 194 -7.14 -5.81 8.99
CA GLU A 194 -8.60 -5.87 8.95
C GLU A 194 -9.16 -6.94 9.89
N GLU A 195 -8.55 -8.12 9.90
CA GLU A 195 -9.05 -9.29 10.64
C GLU A 195 -8.36 -9.49 11.99
N HIS A 196 -7.24 -8.79 12.24
CA HIS A 196 -6.40 -8.98 13.41
C HIS A 196 -6.02 -10.46 13.64
N ASP A 197 -5.74 -11.18 12.55
CA ASP A 197 -5.34 -12.60 12.56
C ASP A 197 -3.85 -12.74 12.21
N LEU A 198 -3.09 -13.30 13.16
CA LEU A 198 -1.65 -13.56 13.07
C LEU A 198 -1.30 -14.88 12.38
N ASN A 199 -2.26 -15.80 12.21
CA ASN A 199 -1.97 -17.16 11.74
C ASN A 199 -1.26 -17.19 10.38
N PRO A 200 -1.70 -16.40 9.36
CA PRO A 200 -1.00 -16.37 8.07
C PRO A 200 0.44 -15.87 8.18
N LEU A 201 0.67 -14.87 9.04
CA LEU A 201 2.01 -14.32 9.29
C LEU A 201 2.91 -15.34 9.99
N ILE A 202 2.43 -15.99 11.05
CA ILE A 202 3.21 -16.99 11.81
C ILE A 202 3.59 -18.18 10.90
N LYS A 203 2.67 -18.64 10.05
CA LYS A 203 2.95 -19.67 9.04
C LYS A 203 4.07 -19.23 8.10
N TRP A 204 3.97 -18.02 7.55
CA TRP A 204 4.99 -17.47 6.65
C TRP A 204 6.36 -17.32 7.34
N ILE A 205 6.39 -16.86 8.60
CA ILE A 205 7.62 -16.78 9.40
C ILE A 205 8.24 -18.17 9.56
N GLY A 206 7.44 -19.19 9.87
CA GLY A 206 7.86 -20.58 9.99
C GLY A 206 8.55 -21.12 8.72
N GLU A 207 7.97 -20.83 7.55
CA GLU A 207 8.52 -21.24 6.25
C GLU A 207 9.81 -20.51 5.88
N ASN A 208 10.01 -19.28 6.37
CA ASN A 208 11.10 -18.39 5.95
C ASN A 208 12.09 -18.04 7.09
N ARG A 209 12.13 -18.80 8.20
CA ARG A 209 13.02 -18.54 9.35
C ARG A 209 14.48 -18.33 8.98
N SER A 210 15.01 -19.13 8.06
CA SER A 210 16.43 -19.04 7.65
C SER A 210 16.77 -17.72 6.96
N PHE A 211 15.81 -17.12 6.25
CA PHE A 211 15.95 -15.80 5.63
C PHE A 211 15.89 -14.71 6.68
N LEU A 212 14.91 -14.77 7.58
CA LEU A 212 14.71 -13.78 8.65
C LEU A 212 15.92 -13.71 9.61
N LYS A 213 16.49 -14.87 9.96
CA LYS A 213 17.72 -14.94 10.78
C LYS A 213 18.92 -14.28 10.11
N LYS A 214 19.10 -14.47 8.79
CA LYS A 214 20.20 -13.83 8.04
C LYS A 214 20.08 -12.32 7.99
N ARG A 215 18.85 -11.79 8.02
CA ARG A 215 18.58 -10.34 8.04
C ARG A 215 18.51 -9.75 9.44
N CYS A 216 18.67 -10.56 10.49
CA CYS A 216 18.47 -10.15 11.87
C CYS A 216 17.10 -9.45 12.09
N SER A 217 16.04 -9.95 11.45
CA SER A 217 14.72 -9.33 11.51
C SER A 217 14.06 -9.56 12.87
N ILE A 218 13.43 -8.51 13.42
CA ILE A 218 12.65 -8.56 14.67
C ILE A 218 11.21 -9.06 14.46
N LEU A 219 10.82 -9.38 13.22
CA LEU A 219 9.43 -9.74 12.87
C LEU A 219 8.92 -10.98 13.64
N GLU A 220 9.77 -11.97 13.89
CA GLU A 220 9.39 -13.13 14.71
C GLU A 220 9.11 -12.72 16.15
N PHE A 221 9.92 -11.84 16.74
CA PHE A 221 9.67 -11.32 18.08
C PHE A 221 8.36 -10.51 18.13
N GLU A 222 8.20 -9.54 17.24
CA GLU A 222 7.04 -8.63 17.23
C GLU A 222 5.70 -9.35 17.02
N SER A 223 5.68 -10.37 16.16
CA SER A 223 4.49 -11.19 15.92
C SER A 223 4.09 -12.04 17.13
N ARG A 224 5.06 -12.65 17.82
CA ARG A 224 4.82 -13.41 19.05
C ARG A 224 4.44 -12.52 20.22
N LEU A 225 5.00 -11.32 20.28
CA LEU A 225 4.61 -10.32 21.27
C LEU A 225 3.18 -9.85 21.02
N GLN A 226 2.77 -9.68 19.76
CA GLN A 226 1.37 -9.39 19.44
C GLN A 226 0.44 -10.55 19.84
N GLU A 227 0.81 -11.80 19.53
CA GLU A 227 0.06 -13.00 19.94
C GLU A 227 -0.16 -13.03 21.45
N TYR A 228 0.91 -12.79 22.22
CA TYR A 228 0.87 -12.66 23.67
C TYR A 228 -0.09 -11.57 24.15
N VAL A 229 0.00 -10.36 23.58
CA VAL A 229 -0.85 -9.22 23.97
C VAL A 229 -2.33 -9.51 23.70
N GLU A 230 -2.66 -10.14 22.58
CA GLU A 230 -4.05 -10.48 22.25
C GLU A 230 -4.60 -11.60 23.15
N LEU A 231 -3.78 -12.58 23.54
CA LEU A 231 -4.17 -13.58 24.55
C LEU A 231 -4.46 -12.93 25.91
N LEU A 232 -3.68 -11.92 26.30
CA LEU A 232 -3.97 -11.17 27.52
C LEU A 232 -5.28 -10.38 27.41
N LYS A 233 -5.53 -9.68 26.29
CA LYS A 233 -6.77 -8.90 26.05
C LYS A 233 -8.02 -9.78 26.06
N THR A 234 -7.92 -11.01 25.59
CA THR A 234 -9.03 -11.98 25.60
C THR A 234 -9.23 -12.64 26.96
N GLY A 235 -8.33 -12.42 27.91
CA GLY A 235 -8.36 -13.00 29.26
C GLY A 235 -7.82 -14.42 29.36
N ASP A 236 -7.23 -14.97 28.30
CA ASP A 236 -6.54 -16.27 28.32
C ASP A 236 -5.12 -16.12 28.87
N PHE A 237 -5.03 -15.99 30.20
CA PHE A 237 -3.76 -15.86 30.90
C PHE A 237 -2.88 -17.10 30.78
N ARG A 238 -3.48 -18.30 30.66
CA ARG A 238 -2.72 -19.54 30.56
C ARG A 238 -2.04 -19.62 29.19
N GLY A 239 -2.80 -19.42 28.12
CA GLY A 239 -2.24 -19.35 26.77
C GLY A 239 -1.18 -18.26 26.64
N ALA A 240 -1.39 -17.09 27.25
CA ALA A 240 -0.40 -16.02 27.25
C ALA A 240 0.92 -16.44 27.95
N ILE A 241 0.85 -17.10 29.10
CA ILE A 241 2.05 -17.60 29.81
C ILE A 241 2.77 -18.65 28.96
N ASP A 242 2.04 -19.59 28.36
CA ASP A 242 2.61 -20.63 27.51
C ASP A 242 3.30 -20.01 26.27
N CYS A 243 2.66 -19.04 25.61
CA CYS A 243 3.23 -18.28 24.50
C CYS A 243 4.53 -17.56 24.92
N PHE A 244 4.52 -16.91 26.08
CA PHE A 244 5.69 -16.20 26.61
C PHE A 244 6.86 -17.15 26.87
N GLN A 245 6.61 -18.29 27.52
CA GLN A 245 7.65 -19.26 27.86
C GLN A 245 8.22 -19.95 26.62
N GLN A 246 7.37 -20.32 25.66
CA GLN A 246 7.81 -21.10 24.50
C GLN A 246 8.47 -20.25 23.41
N PHE A 247 7.94 -19.04 23.15
CA PHE A 247 8.30 -18.28 21.95
C PHE A 247 9.03 -16.97 22.23
N LEU A 248 8.83 -16.36 23.40
CA LEU A 248 9.39 -15.05 23.72
C LEU A 248 10.69 -15.13 24.53
N LEU A 249 10.88 -16.16 25.38
CA LEU A 249 12.09 -16.30 26.20
C LEU A 249 13.39 -16.46 25.39
N GLN A 250 13.32 -16.98 24.17
CA GLN A 250 14.49 -17.06 23.28
C GLN A 250 15.07 -15.68 22.90
N PHE A 251 14.31 -14.59 23.11
CA PHE A 251 14.70 -13.21 22.83
C PHE A 251 15.12 -12.44 24.09
N MET A 252 15.35 -13.12 25.22
CA MET A 252 15.74 -12.47 26.49
C MET A 252 17.01 -11.63 26.37
N GLU A 253 17.99 -12.07 25.57
CA GLU A 253 19.24 -11.32 25.38
C GLU A 253 19.07 -10.11 24.45
N THR A 254 18.15 -10.18 23.48
CA THR A 254 17.98 -9.15 22.45
C THR A 254 16.92 -8.10 22.80
N ASN A 255 15.84 -8.50 23.49
CA ASN A 255 14.64 -7.69 23.72
C ASN A 255 14.20 -7.70 25.20
N PHE A 256 15.16 -7.62 26.11
CA PHE A 256 14.90 -7.71 27.56
C PHE A 256 13.88 -6.69 28.08
N GLU A 257 13.99 -5.42 27.69
CA GLU A 257 13.10 -4.36 28.18
C GLU A 257 11.66 -4.56 27.70
N ASP A 258 11.46 -5.02 26.46
CA ASP A 258 10.14 -5.34 25.92
C ASP A 258 9.51 -6.53 26.65
N LEU A 259 10.30 -7.55 26.99
CA LEU A 259 9.84 -8.73 27.74
C LEU A 259 9.52 -8.40 29.20
N LYS A 260 10.29 -7.50 29.81
CA LYS A 260 10.02 -6.93 31.13
C LYS A 260 8.73 -6.11 31.14
N LEU A 261 8.49 -5.34 30.07
CA LEU A 261 7.24 -4.59 29.91
C LEU A 261 6.06 -5.54 29.70
N ALA A 262 6.19 -6.56 28.85
CA ALA A 262 5.18 -7.58 28.59
C ALA A 262 4.81 -8.36 29.86
N SER A 263 5.79 -8.83 30.63
CA SER A 263 5.55 -9.50 31.92
C SER A 263 4.89 -8.59 32.96
N GLY A 264 5.21 -7.29 32.95
CA GLY A 264 4.48 -6.29 33.74
C GLY A 264 3.03 -6.13 33.28
N LEU A 265 2.77 -6.15 31.96
CA LEU A 265 1.44 -6.02 31.39
C LEU A 265 0.51 -7.15 31.87
N LEU A 266 1.00 -8.38 32.02
CA LEU A 266 0.23 -9.50 32.59
C LEU A 266 -0.42 -9.16 33.93
N VAL A 267 0.31 -8.43 34.79
CA VAL A 267 -0.17 -8.03 36.13
C VAL A 267 -1.15 -6.87 36.02
N PHE A 268 -0.89 -5.90 35.14
CA PHE A 268 -1.61 -4.63 35.10
C PHE A 268 -2.70 -4.52 34.03
N ILE A 269 -2.90 -5.51 33.16
CA ILE A 269 -3.84 -5.42 32.04
C ILE A 269 -5.26 -5.05 32.49
N LYS A 270 -5.76 -5.67 33.56
CA LYS A 270 -7.09 -5.36 34.14
C LYS A 270 -7.21 -3.92 34.64
N SER A 271 -6.08 -3.28 34.98
CA SER A 271 -6.03 -1.88 35.39
C SER A 271 -5.92 -0.93 34.19
N CYS A 272 -5.38 -1.40 33.07
CA CYS A 272 -5.28 -0.65 31.81
C CYS A 272 -6.60 -0.64 31.02
N GLU A 273 -7.50 -1.60 31.23
CA GLU A 273 -8.78 -1.75 30.50
C GLU A 273 -9.93 -0.84 31.01
N GLN A 274 -9.74 -0.02 32.05
CA GLN A 274 -10.74 0.95 32.52
C GLN A 274 -10.53 2.29 31.78
N PRO A 275 -11.49 2.80 30.97
CA PRO A 275 -12.93 2.77 31.25
C PRO A 275 -13.78 2.24 30.08
N SER A 276 -14.66 1.27 30.33
CA SER A 276 -15.77 0.98 29.41
C SER A 276 -17.14 1.19 30.07
N LYS A 277 -17.97 1.96 29.34
CA LYS A 277 -19.42 2.18 29.43
C LYS A 277 -19.95 3.16 30.50
N PRO A 278 -20.62 4.27 30.10
CA PRO A 278 -21.54 4.96 30.99
C PRO A 278 -22.75 4.03 31.23
N THR A 279 -22.94 3.60 32.47
CA THR A 279 -24.17 2.93 32.92
C THR A 279 -25.34 3.90 32.80
N THR A 280 -26.40 3.44 32.13
CA THR A 280 -27.60 4.18 31.77
C THR A 280 -28.56 4.44 32.95
N GLU A 281 -28.06 4.62 34.18
CA GLU A 281 -28.93 4.68 35.37
C GLU A 281 -29.02 6.03 36.07
N ASP A 282 -28.30 7.09 35.64
CA ASP A 282 -28.41 8.41 36.28
C ASP A 282 -28.52 9.55 35.25
N ILE A 283 -29.51 9.49 34.35
CA ILE A 283 -29.90 10.66 33.54
C ILE A 283 -30.93 11.47 34.34
N ILE A 284 -30.54 12.63 34.84
CA ILE A 284 -31.50 13.66 35.26
C ILE A 284 -31.89 14.46 34.00
N ASP A 285 -33.20 14.56 33.79
CA ASP A 285 -33.87 15.19 32.64
C ASP A 285 -33.44 16.66 32.43
N PRO A 286 -33.02 17.11 31.22
CA PRO A 286 -32.44 18.45 31.03
C PRO A 286 -33.42 19.63 31.08
N GLN A 287 -34.69 19.44 31.48
CA GLN A 287 -35.73 20.47 31.34
C GLN A 287 -36.02 21.30 32.59
N ILE A 288 -35.22 21.21 33.65
CA ILE A 288 -35.34 22.12 34.79
C ILE A 288 -34.02 22.84 34.97
N ILE A 289 -33.90 23.96 34.26
CA ILE A 289 -33.21 25.23 34.57
C ILE A 289 -32.98 25.88 33.19
N ALA A 290 -34.07 26.22 32.51
CA ALA A 290 -34.04 27.33 31.57
C ALA A 290 -34.15 28.59 32.43
N GLY A 291 -33.03 29.29 32.57
CA GLY A 291 -32.97 30.69 32.96
C GLY A 291 -32.06 31.35 31.93
N ASP A 292 -32.64 32.27 31.18
CA ASP A 292 -32.08 32.92 30.00
C ASP A 292 -30.67 33.51 30.20
N GLU A 293 -29.95 33.58 29.08
CA GLU A 293 -28.71 34.35 28.85
C GLU A 293 -27.44 33.87 29.58
N PHE A 294 -26.77 32.84 29.06
CA PHE A 294 -25.29 32.77 28.97
C PHE A 294 -24.87 31.53 28.15
N SER A 295 -25.05 31.58 26.84
CA SER A 295 -24.57 30.55 25.91
C SER A 295 -23.71 31.17 24.82
N LYS A 296 -22.44 31.37 25.14
CA LYS A 296 -21.30 31.36 24.21
C LYS A 296 -20.02 31.21 25.06
N GLU A 297 -19.24 30.20 24.72
CA GLU A 297 -17.92 29.85 25.30
C GLU A 297 -17.90 29.04 26.61
N SER A 298 -18.28 27.77 26.51
CA SER A 298 -17.51 26.60 27.01
C SER A 298 -18.44 25.38 27.05
N ASN A 299 -18.15 24.36 26.23
CA ASN A 299 -18.89 23.11 26.24
C ASN A 299 -18.50 22.28 27.47
N LEU A 300 -19.00 22.66 28.65
CA LEU A 300 -18.80 21.90 29.88
C LEU A 300 -20.11 21.20 30.27
N VAL A 301 -20.33 20.00 29.71
CA VAL A 301 -21.53 19.20 30.01
C VAL A 301 -21.28 18.39 31.28
N LEU A 302 -21.61 18.95 32.45
CA LEU A 302 -21.54 18.27 33.75
C LEU A 302 -22.79 17.42 33.95
N LYS A 303 -22.69 16.09 33.74
CA LYS A 303 -23.86 15.18 33.72
C LYS A 303 -24.21 14.60 35.09
N THR A 304 -23.25 14.48 36.01
CA THR A 304 -23.48 13.87 37.32
C THR A 304 -23.15 14.80 38.49
N LYS A 305 -23.78 14.58 39.65
CA LYS A 305 -23.47 15.30 40.90
C LYS A 305 -22.00 15.18 41.30
N ALA A 306 -21.34 14.08 40.93
CA ALA A 306 -19.92 13.87 41.16
C ALA A 306 -19.04 14.74 40.25
N ASP A 307 -19.43 14.94 38.99
CA ASP A 307 -18.72 15.82 38.04
C ASP A 307 -18.77 17.28 38.48
N VAL A 308 -19.94 17.74 38.94
CA VAL A 308 -20.11 19.10 39.50
C VAL A 308 -19.18 19.30 40.69
N HIS A 309 -19.15 18.33 41.61
CA HIS A 309 -18.32 18.44 42.82
C HIS A 309 -16.81 18.40 42.50
N GLN A 310 -16.41 17.57 41.54
CA GLN A 310 -15.01 17.51 41.09
C GLN A 310 -14.60 18.77 40.33
N HIS A 311 -15.49 19.36 39.54
CA HIS A 311 -15.22 20.58 38.79
C HIS A 311 -15.07 21.79 39.71
N PHE A 312 -16.04 22.05 40.60
CA PHE A 312 -16.04 23.24 41.44
C PHE A 312 -15.14 23.16 42.67
N PHE A 313 -14.99 21.97 43.26
CA PHE A 313 -14.25 21.82 44.53
C PHE A 313 -12.94 21.06 44.38
N HIS A 314 -12.60 20.62 43.16
CA HIS A 314 -11.41 19.81 42.85
C HIS A 314 -11.25 18.59 43.78
N ARG A 315 -12.39 18.06 44.26
CA ARG A 315 -12.46 16.93 45.20
C ARG A 315 -13.45 15.89 44.66
N ARG A 316 -13.02 14.63 44.61
CA ARG A 316 -13.93 13.51 44.32
C ARG A 316 -14.87 13.29 45.51
N VAL A 317 -16.15 13.09 45.25
CA VAL A 317 -17.14 12.75 46.28
C VAL A 317 -16.74 11.41 46.90
N PHE A 318 -16.61 11.36 48.23
CA PHE A 318 -16.28 10.15 48.95
C PHE A 318 -17.51 9.22 48.94
N LYS A 319 -17.49 8.15 48.12
CA LYS A 319 -18.47 7.07 48.26
C LYS A 319 -18.11 6.30 49.53
N GLY A 320 -18.86 6.51 50.60
CA GLY A 320 -18.71 5.76 51.84
C GLY A 320 -19.06 4.29 51.60
N THR A 321 -18.08 3.41 51.62
CA THR A 321 -18.29 1.97 51.79
C THR A 321 -17.72 1.53 53.13
N THR A 322 -18.59 1.46 54.12
CA THR A 322 -18.39 0.65 55.31
C THR A 322 -18.43 -0.82 54.92
N ASN A 323 -17.28 -1.49 54.96
CA ASN A 323 -17.03 -2.85 55.46
C ASN A 323 -15.66 -3.30 54.96
N VAL A 324 -14.67 -3.21 55.85
CA VAL A 324 -13.32 -3.72 55.66
C VAL A 324 -13.36 -5.22 55.90
N THR A 325 -13.34 -6.00 54.83
CA THR A 325 -12.80 -7.36 54.86
C THR A 325 -11.45 -7.32 54.14
N ASP A 326 -10.39 -7.51 54.92
CA ASP A 326 -8.99 -7.54 54.48
C ASP A 326 -8.78 -8.61 53.42
N THR A 327 -8.91 -8.19 52.17
CA THR A 327 -8.24 -8.81 51.03
C THR A 327 -7.36 -7.71 50.48
N PHE A 328 -6.05 -7.97 50.39
CA PHE A 328 -5.08 -7.04 49.78
C PHE A 328 -5.52 -6.69 48.35
N LYS A 329 -6.30 -5.60 48.21
CA LYS A 329 -6.72 -5.12 46.90
C LYS A 329 -5.53 -4.42 46.26
N PHE A 330 -4.98 -5.03 45.22
CA PHE A 330 -3.96 -4.46 44.33
C PHE A 330 -4.30 -3.04 43.80
N SER A 331 -5.56 -2.62 43.92
CA SER A 331 -6.04 -1.26 43.57
C SER A 331 -5.35 -0.12 44.35
N HIS A 332 -4.72 -0.40 45.49
CA HIS A 332 -3.94 0.62 46.21
C HIS A 332 -2.53 0.84 45.63
N LEU A 333 -1.94 -0.18 44.97
CA LEU A 333 -0.62 -0.08 44.33
C LEU A 333 -0.66 0.65 42.98
N THR A 334 -1.80 0.65 42.32
CA THR A 334 -1.98 1.22 40.97
C THR A 334 -2.25 2.72 40.96
N ARG A 335 -2.57 3.32 42.12
CA ARG A 335 -3.05 4.69 42.22
C ARG A 335 -2.01 5.76 41.81
N ASN A 336 -0.72 5.42 41.84
CA ASN A 336 0.42 6.28 41.48
C ASN A 336 1.29 5.71 40.34
N MET A 337 0.85 4.66 39.64
CA MET A 337 1.64 4.04 38.58
C MET A 337 1.36 4.68 37.22
N ASN A 338 2.42 5.07 36.49
CA ASN A 338 2.28 5.58 35.13
C ASN A 338 1.98 4.41 34.17
N PHE A 339 0.71 4.29 33.77
CA PHE A 339 0.22 3.28 32.83
C PHE A 339 0.51 3.62 31.37
N ALA A 340 1.01 4.82 31.06
CA ALA A 340 1.26 5.26 29.68
C ALA A 340 2.19 4.29 28.92
N ARG A 341 3.18 3.70 29.60
CA ARG A 341 4.09 2.70 29.01
C ARG A 341 3.41 1.42 28.52
N TYR A 342 2.23 1.08 29.05
CA TYR A 342 1.46 -0.09 28.61
C TYR A 342 0.48 0.27 27.50
N THR A 343 0.13 1.54 27.34
CA THR A 343 -0.79 2.03 26.31
C THR A 343 -0.25 1.76 24.91
N ASP A 344 1.06 1.90 24.70
CA ASP A 344 1.70 1.64 23.41
C ASP A 344 1.61 0.16 23.01
N LEU A 345 1.78 -0.78 23.95
CA LEU A 345 1.62 -2.22 23.69
C LEU A 345 0.17 -2.61 23.36
N LEU A 346 -0.80 -1.92 23.94
CA LEU A 346 -2.22 -2.19 23.73
C LEU A 346 -2.79 -1.48 22.49
N ASN A 347 -2.03 -0.57 21.88
CA ASN A 347 -2.48 0.28 20.78
C ASN A 347 -2.78 -0.53 19.51
N VAL A 348 -3.94 -0.25 18.89
CA VAL A 348 -4.38 -0.88 17.64
C VAL A 348 -3.41 -0.59 16.48
N LYS A 349 -2.72 0.56 16.49
CA LYS A 349 -1.72 0.94 15.48
C LYS A 349 -0.63 -0.12 15.31
N ARG A 350 -0.33 -0.89 16.36
CA ARG A 350 0.68 -1.95 16.34
C ARG A 350 0.42 -3.01 15.27
N TRP A 351 -0.84 -3.26 14.90
CA TRP A 351 -1.19 -4.13 13.77
C TRP A 351 -0.76 -3.58 12.42
N SER A 352 -0.92 -2.27 12.22
CA SER A 352 -0.43 -1.58 11.02
C SER A 352 1.09 -1.57 10.96
N ASP A 353 1.76 -1.32 12.08
CA ASP A 353 3.23 -1.33 12.16
C ASP A 353 3.78 -2.75 11.91
N LEU A 354 3.13 -3.79 12.46
CA LEU A 354 3.48 -5.18 12.20
C LEU A 354 3.27 -5.57 10.73
N SER A 355 2.19 -5.10 10.11
CA SER A 355 1.94 -5.31 8.68
C SER A 355 3.01 -4.63 7.82
N GLN A 356 3.41 -3.40 8.13
CA GLN A 356 4.49 -2.70 7.44
C GLN A 356 5.83 -3.43 7.59
N LEU A 357 6.15 -3.92 8.79
CA LEU A 357 7.35 -4.70 9.04
C LEU A 357 7.34 -6.01 8.24
N PHE A 358 6.20 -6.71 8.19
CA PHE A 358 6.01 -7.90 7.37
C PHE A 358 6.25 -7.58 5.89
N LEU A 359 5.59 -6.56 5.33
CA LEU A 359 5.75 -6.17 3.93
C LEU A 359 7.20 -5.80 3.60
N LYS A 360 7.92 -5.15 4.53
CA LYS A 360 9.36 -4.88 4.42
C LYS A 360 10.21 -6.14 4.25
N GLU A 361 9.95 -7.16 5.07
CA GLU A 361 10.67 -8.43 4.95
C GLU A 361 10.27 -9.20 3.70
N TYR A 362 8.96 -9.24 3.40
CA TYR A 362 8.41 -9.95 2.27
C TYR A 362 8.92 -9.38 0.95
N TYR A 363 8.81 -8.07 0.72
CA TYR A 363 9.26 -7.44 -0.51
C TYR A 363 10.77 -7.54 -0.70
N SER A 364 11.54 -7.40 0.38
CA SER A 364 12.99 -7.58 0.29
C SER A 364 13.41 -9.01 -0.04
N MET A 365 12.62 -10.04 0.32
CA MET A 365 12.91 -11.41 -0.06
C MET A 365 12.83 -11.62 -1.58
N TYR A 366 11.92 -10.89 -2.22
CA TYR A 366 11.60 -11.00 -3.63
C TYR A 366 12.20 -9.89 -4.51
N GLY A 367 12.84 -8.88 -3.90
CA GLY A 367 13.35 -7.70 -4.61
C GLY A 367 12.24 -6.77 -5.11
N ILE A 368 11.06 -6.81 -4.49
CA ILE A 368 9.91 -5.98 -4.85
C ILE A 368 10.12 -4.56 -4.31
N SER A 369 9.84 -3.54 -5.14
CA SER A 369 9.81 -2.15 -4.71
C SER A 369 8.67 -1.88 -3.70
N HIS A 370 8.97 -1.13 -2.64
CA HIS A 370 7.97 -0.56 -1.72
C HIS A 370 7.15 0.57 -2.34
N LEU A 371 7.72 1.24 -3.35
CA LEU A 371 7.07 2.32 -4.06
C LEU A 371 6.28 1.76 -5.24
N ASP A 372 5.09 2.33 -5.48
CA ASP A 372 4.27 2.01 -6.63
C ASP A 372 4.88 2.64 -7.90
N PRO A 373 5.35 1.84 -8.87
CA PRO A 373 6.02 2.37 -10.06
C PRO A 373 5.13 3.35 -10.85
N LEU A 374 3.82 3.06 -10.95
CA LEU A 374 2.86 3.95 -11.61
C LEU A 374 2.86 5.35 -10.98
N LEU A 375 2.77 5.43 -9.65
CA LEU A 375 2.75 6.70 -8.93
C LEU A 375 4.09 7.43 -9.05
N MET A 376 5.20 6.71 -9.12
CA MET A 376 6.52 7.30 -9.38
C MET A 376 6.58 7.95 -10.77
N TYR A 377 6.14 7.26 -11.82
CA TYR A 377 6.11 7.83 -13.17
C TYR A 377 5.16 9.02 -13.28
N LEU A 378 3.98 8.93 -12.68
CA LEU A 378 3.04 10.05 -12.63
C LEU A 378 3.65 11.24 -11.89
N SER A 379 4.30 11.02 -10.74
CA SER A 379 4.95 12.07 -9.98
C SER A 379 6.07 12.75 -10.77
N LEU A 380 6.88 11.97 -11.49
CA LEU A 380 7.92 12.51 -12.37
C LEU A 380 7.31 13.34 -13.51
N GLY A 381 6.28 12.81 -14.19
CA GLY A 381 5.59 13.52 -15.28
C GLY A 381 4.88 14.79 -14.83
N ILE A 382 4.22 14.77 -13.67
CA ILE A 382 3.59 15.96 -13.08
C ILE A 382 4.67 16.99 -12.74
N SER A 383 5.79 16.57 -12.15
CA SER A 383 6.88 17.48 -11.79
C SER A 383 7.50 18.20 -13.00
N THR A 384 7.55 17.55 -14.18
CA THR A 384 8.05 18.19 -15.40
C THR A 384 7.07 19.18 -16.02
N LEU A 385 5.77 19.05 -15.71
CA LEU A 385 4.71 19.93 -16.20
C LEU A 385 4.31 21.02 -15.20
N LYS A 386 4.60 20.83 -13.90
CA LYS A 386 4.19 21.73 -12.82
C LYS A 386 4.96 23.04 -12.90
N THR A 387 4.25 24.12 -13.23
CA THR A 387 4.78 25.49 -13.22
C THR A 387 4.43 26.20 -11.93
N LYS A 388 5.04 27.37 -11.68
CA LYS A 388 4.75 28.20 -10.50
C LYS A 388 3.29 28.69 -10.45
N GLU A 389 2.64 28.79 -11.61
CA GLU A 389 1.23 29.18 -11.72
C GLU A 389 0.28 28.02 -11.36
N CYS A 390 0.74 26.77 -11.45
CA CYS A 390 -0.11 25.62 -11.13
C CYS A 390 -0.62 25.67 -9.69
N LEU A 391 -1.86 25.24 -9.48
CA LEU A 391 -2.56 25.17 -8.19
C LEU A 391 -2.82 26.53 -7.51
N HIS A 392 -2.56 27.63 -8.20
CA HIS A 392 -2.94 28.97 -7.74
C HIS A 392 -4.31 29.30 -8.34
N GLY A 393 -5.22 29.79 -7.51
CA GLY A 393 -6.49 30.32 -8.01
C GLY A 393 -6.23 31.69 -8.61
N THR A 394 -6.41 31.84 -9.91
CA THR A 394 -6.38 33.17 -10.54
C THR A 394 -7.66 33.91 -10.14
N GLU A 395 -7.54 34.90 -9.26
CA GLU A 395 -8.65 35.79 -8.94
C GLU A 395 -8.90 36.71 -10.13
N PHE A 396 -9.99 36.49 -10.84
CA PHE A 396 -10.37 37.32 -11.97
C PHE A 396 -11.29 38.45 -11.53
N LEU A 397 -11.03 39.66 -12.01
CA LEU A 397 -11.91 40.81 -11.77
C LEU A 397 -13.24 40.61 -12.53
N SER A 398 -14.34 40.38 -11.81
CA SER A 398 -15.68 40.33 -12.41
C SER A 398 -16.06 41.70 -12.98
N SER A 399 -16.62 41.73 -14.19
CA SER A 399 -17.16 42.92 -14.82
C SER A 399 -18.68 42.93 -14.79
N ASN A 400 -19.28 44.08 -15.08
CA ASN A 400 -20.75 44.22 -15.15
C ASN A 400 -21.39 43.39 -16.28
N ASN A 401 -20.60 42.85 -17.22
CA ASN A 401 -21.08 42.07 -18.34
C ASN A 401 -20.82 40.57 -18.13
N ASN A 402 -21.81 39.87 -17.57
CA ASN A 402 -21.74 38.43 -17.29
C ASN A 402 -21.48 37.56 -18.54
N GLN A 403 -21.88 38.00 -19.73
CA GLN A 403 -21.66 37.25 -20.98
C GLN A 403 -20.19 37.32 -21.42
N LEU A 404 -19.58 38.50 -21.30
CA LEU A 404 -18.15 38.70 -21.55
C LEU A 404 -17.31 37.89 -20.56
N ASP A 405 -17.67 37.95 -19.27
CA ASP A 405 -16.99 37.21 -18.21
C ASP A 405 -17.06 35.71 -18.47
N HIS A 406 -18.24 35.20 -18.81
CA HIS A 406 -18.39 33.80 -19.17
C HIS A 406 -17.54 33.42 -20.39
N TYR A 407 -17.54 34.22 -21.45
CA TYR A 407 -16.74 33.96 -22.65
C TYR A 407 -15.23 33.91 -22.36
N ILE A 408 -14.72 34.89 -21.60
CA ILE A 408 -13.31 34.95 -21.23
C ILE A 408 -12.94 33.78 -20.30
N HIS A 409 -13.72 33.51 -19.26
CA HIS A 409 -13.42 32.42 -18.31
C HIS A 409 -13.53 31.04 -18.94
N SER A 410 -14.57 30.77 -19.72
CA SER A 410 -14.82 29.43 -20.26
C SER A 410 -14.05 29.16 -21.57
N GLY A 411 -13.85 30.19 -22.39
CA GLY A 411 -13.33 30.06 -23.75
C GLY A 411 -11.88 30.48 -23.94
N VAL A 412 -11.37 31.40 -23.11
CA VAL A 412 -10.05 32.02 -23.32
C VAL A 412 -9.06 31.65 -22.23
N LEU A 413 -9.47 31.78 -20.97
CA LEU A 413 -8.65 31.55 -19.78
C LEU A 413 -8.82 30.17 -19.19
N ARG A 414 -9.70 29.33 -19.75
CA ARG A 414 -9.87 27.94 -19.32
C ARG A 414 -8.61 27.15 -19.67
N ASN A 415 -7.68 27.12 -18.73
CA ASN A 415 -6.50 26.30 -18.82
C ASN A 415 -6.88 24.86 -18.46
N THR A 416 -6.91 23.96 -19.44
CA THR A 416 -7.00 22.51 -19.21
C THR A 416 -5.62 22.00 -18.76
N CYS A 417 -5.10 22.56 -17.67
CA CYS A 417 -3.81 22.17 -17.14
C CYS A 417 -3.96 20.79 -16.49
N PRO A 418 -3.27 19.74 -16.99
CA PRO A 418 -3.39 18.41 -16.43
C PRO A 418 -2.87 18.34 -14.98
N VAL A 419 -1.94 19.22 -14.60
CA VAL A 419 -1.42 19.30 -13.21
C VAL A 419 -2.46 19.86 -12.24
N CYS A 420 -3.32 20.77 -12.71
CA CYS A 420 -4.32 21.45 -11.89
C CYS A 420 -5.69 20.77 -11.94
N SER A 421 -5.83 19.65 -12.64
CA SER A 421 -7.08 18.90 -12.64
C SER A 421 -7.36 18.35 -11.24
N ASP A 422 -8.63 18.15 -10.90
CA ASP A 422 -9.04 17.71 -9.56
C ASP A 422 -8.43 16.34 -9.20
N GLU A 423 -8.17 15.50 -10.19
CA GLU A 423 -7.57 14.18 -10.01
C GLU A 423 -6.08 14.25 -9.64
N PHE A 424 -5.33 15.19 -10.24
CA PHE A 424 -3.88 15.30 -10.06
C PHE A 424 -3.47 16.35 -9.05
N ALA A 425 -4.31 17.36 -8.76
CA ALA A 425 -4.01 18.44 -7.84
C ALA A 425 -3.55 17.97 -6.43
N PRO A 426 -4.14 16.93 -5.81
CA PRO A 426 -3.69 16.44 -4.51
C PRO A 426 -2.26 15.92 -4.55
N ILE A 427 -1.89 15.17 -5.59
CA ILE A 427 -0.54 14.61 -5.78
C ILE A 427 0.43 15.74 -6.16
N ALA A 428 0.01 16.64 -7.03
CA ALA A 428 0.82 17.75 -7.52
C ALA A 428 1.26 18.72 -6.42
N LYS A 429 0.49 18.85 -5.34
CA LYS A 429 0.74 19.83 -4.27
C LYS A 429 2.14 19.73 -3.67
N GLU A 430 2.57 18.51 -3.35
CA GLU A 430 3.85 18.24 -2.67
C GLU A 430 5.04 18.08 -3.64
N LEU A 431 4.79 18.02 -4.95
CA LEU A 431 5.83 17.81 -5.96
C LEU A 431 6.64 19.08 -6.27
N PRO A 432 7.90 18.95 -6.70
CA PRO A 432 8.71 20.09 -7.12
C PRO A 432 8.17 20.72 -8.41
N TYR A 433 8.57 21.98 -8.65
CA TYR A 433 8.29 22.68 -9.90
C TYR A 433 9.29 22.29 -10.98
N ALA A 434 8.85 22.34 -12.24
CA ALA A 434 9.71 22.11 -13.39
C ALA A 434 10.88 23.12 -13.41
N HIS A 435 12.09 22.61 -13.61
CA HIS A 435 13.28 23.43 -13.78
C HIS A 435 13.54 23.67 -15.27
N HIS A 436 13.21 24.86 -15.76
CA HIS A 436 13.53 25.27 -17.13
C HIS A 436 14.89 25.98 -17.16
N THR A 437 15.85 25.42 -17.89
CA THR A 437 17.17 26.04 -18.09
C THR A 437 17.13 27.20 -19.09
N GLN A 438 16.12 27.24 -19.94
CA GLN A 438 15.91 28.27 -20.95
C GLN A 438 14.50 28.84 -20.81
N SER A 439 14.40 30.17 -20.72
CA SER A 439 13.13 30.88 -20.80
C SER A 439 12.57 30.73 -22.21
N LYS A 440 11.34 30.21 -22.33
CA LYS A 440 10.60 30.19 -23.59
C LYS A 440 9.53 31.27 -23.56
N LEU A 441 9.67 32.27 -24.41
CA LEU A 441 8.64 33.27 -24.68
C LEU A 441 7.77 32.84 -25.85
N PHE A 442 6.63 33.53 -26.02
CA PHE A 442 5.79 33.40 -27.19
C PHE A 442 6.55 33.78 -28.47
N GLU A 443 6.01 33.44 -29.65
CA GLU A 443 6.61 33.85 -30.92
C GLU A 443 6.61 35.38 -31.09
N ASN A 444 5.56 36.05 -30.59
CA ASN A 444 5.39 37.49 -30.72
C ASN A 444 5.07 38.11 -29.33
N PRO A 445 6.00 38.06 -28.37
CA PRO A 445 5.70 38.41 -26.99
C PRO A 445 5.64 39.93 -26.81
N VAL A 446 4.53 40.41 -26.26
CA VAL A 446 4.34 41.83 -25.93
C VAL A 446 3.83 42.00 -24.52
N MET A 447 4.35 43.02 -23.86
CA MET A 447 3.96 43.43 -22.52
C MET A 447 3.02 44.63 -22.60
N LEU A 448 1.88 44.51 -21.94
CA LEU A 448 0.93 45.60 -21.75
C LEU A 448 1.40 46.55 -20.62
N PRO A 449 0.89 47.79 -20.53
CA PRO A 449 1.30 48.76 -19.51
C PRO A 449 1.08 48.31 -18.05
N ASN A 450 0.19 47.35 -17.81
CA ASN A 450 0.00 46.73 -16.48
C ASN A 450 1.03 45.63 -16.15
N GLY A 451 1.94 45.32 -17.07
CA GLY A 451 2.99 44.31 -16.88
C GLY A 451 2.61 42.90 -17.35
N ASN A 452 1.37 42.66 -17.78
CA ASN A 452 0.95 41.36 -18.30
C ASN A 452 1.54 41.11 -19.70
N ILE A 453 2.04 39.89 -19.93
CA ILE A 453 2.72 39.50 -21.17
C ILE A 453 1.86 38.50 -21.95
N TYR A 454 1.64 38.79 -23.23
CA TYR A 454 0.83 37.95 -24.13
C TYR A 454 1.53 37.73 -25.47
N ASP A 455 1.04 36.74 -26.22
CA ASP A 455 1.32 36.70 -27.66
C ASP A 455 0.46 37.73 -28.39
N MET A 456 1.10 38.65 -29.11
CA MET A 456 0.45 39.72 -29.86
C MET A 456 -0.67 39.22 -30.77
N LYS A 457 -0.41 38.16 -31.55
CA LYS A 457 -1.38 37.66 -32.53
C LYS A 457 -2.60 37.10 -31.82
N LYS A 458 -2.40 36.34 -30.74
CA LYS A 458 -3.50 35.80 -29.93
C LYS A 458 -4.33 36.91 -29.28
N LEU A 459 -3.68 37.95 -28.76
CA LEU A 459 -4.36 39.08 -28.12
C LEU A 459 -5.22 39.88 -29.12
N LYS A 460 -4.71 40.10 -30.34
CA LYS A 460 -5.48 40.72 -31.42
C LYS A 460 -6.64 39.86 -31.90
N MET A 461 -6.41 38.54 -32.05
CA MET A 461 -7.47 37.60 -32.41
C MET A 461 -8.61 37.57 -31.38
N LEU A 462 -8.27 37.62 -30.09
CA LEU A 462 -9.26 37.72 -29.02
C LEU A 462 -10.07 39.02 -29.16
N SER A 463 -9.39 40.16 -29.31
CA SER A 463 -10.04 41.46 -29.42
C SER A 463 -11.00 41.52 -30.63
N ALA A 464 -10.58 40.97 -31.78
CA ALA A 464 -11.44 40.84 -32.96
C ALA A 464 -12.64 39.91 -32.72
N ALA A 465 -12.46 38.82 -31.98
CA ALA A 465 -13.54 37.92 -31.61
C ALA A 465 -14.56 38.60 -30.69
N LEU A 466 -14.11 39.37 -29.69
CA LEU A 466 -15.00 40.10 -28.78
C LEU A 466 -15.90 41.11 -29.52
N VAL A 467 -15.35 41.81 -30.52
CA VAL A 467 -16.11 42.74 -31.37
C VAL A 467 -17.09 41.97 -32.26
N ARG A 468 -16.64 40.89 -32.91
CA ARG A 468 -17.48 40.09 -33.81
C ARG A 468 -18.68 39.47 -33.10
N GLU A 469 -18.50 38.95 -31.89
CA GLU A 469 -19.57 38.35 -31.09
C GLU A 469 -20.41 39.41 -30.35
N ASN A 470 -20.18 40.72 -30.58
CA ASN A 470 -20.83 41.84 -29.89
C ASN A 470 -20.74 41.78 -28.36
N LEU A 471 -19.67 41.19 -27.82
CA LEU A 471 -19.46 41.06 -26.37
C LEU A 471 -18.84 42.32 -25.77
N PHE A 472 -18.05 43.05 -26.55
CA PHE A 472 -17.43 44.31 -26.14
C PHE A 472 -17.06 45.18 -27.35
N SER A 473 -17.19 46.51 -27.22
CA SER A 473 -16.84 47.46 -28.28
C SER A 473 -15.43 48.01 -28.08
N LEU A 474 -14.56 47.80 -29.07
CA LEU A 474 -13.18 48.31 -29.11
C LEU A 474 -13.02 49.21 -30.34
N LYS A 475 -12.20 50.27 -30.24
CA LYS A 475 -11.82 51.08 -31.40
C LYS A 475 -10.71 50.39 -32.21
N ASP A 476 -10.46 50.90 -33.42
CA ASP A 476 -9.31 50.46 -34.21
C ASP A 476 -8.01 50.62 -33.42
N HIS A 477 -7.20 49.55 -33.38
CA HIS A 477 -5.94 49.46 -32.63
C HIS A 477 -6.07 49.48 -31.10
N GLU A 478 -7.24 49.16 -30.54
CA GLU A 478 -7.41 48.88 -29.10
C GLU A 478 -7.49 47.37 -28.83
N VAL A 479 -6.87 46.90 -27.75
CA VAL A 479 -7.01 45.53 -27.25
C VAL A 479 -7.49 45.51 -25.81
N MET A 480 -8.19 44.45 -25.44
CA MET A 480 -8.57 44.18 -24.05
C MET A 480 -7.60 43.19 -23.41
N ASP A 481 -7.13 43.51 -22.20
CA ASP A 481 -6.46 42.54 -21.34
C ASP A 481 -7.47 41.47 -20.83
N PRO A 482 -7.26 40.17 -21.08
CA PRO A 482 -8.18 39.12 -20.63
C PRO A 482 -8.30 38.97 -19.11
N ILE A 483 -7.26 39.30 -18.36
CA ILE A 483 -7.15 39.16 -16.90
C ILE A 483 -7.72 40.39 -16.20
N ASP A 484 -7.22 41.57 -16.57
CA ASP A 484 -7.58 42.85 -15.91
C ASP A 484 -8.79 43.54 -16.55
N LYS A 485 -9.19 43.12 -17.77
CA LYS A 485 -10.28 43.70 -18.57
C LYS A 485 -10.11 45.19 -18.90
N ARG A 486 -8.89 45.70 -18.74
CA ARG A 486 -8.47 47.06 -19.13
C ARG A 486 -8.18 47.11 -20.62
N ILE A 487 -8.40 48.28 -21.21
CA ILE A 487 -8.19 48.54 -22.63
C ILE A 487 -6.86 49.25 -22.80
N PHE A 488 -6.07 48.82 -23.77
CA PHE A 488 -4.79 49.41 -24.11
C PHE A 488 -4.68 49.63 -25.61
N SER A 489 -3.98 50.70 -26.01
CA SER A 489 -3.67 50.97 -27.42
C SER A 489 -2.48 50.12 -27.88
N GLU A 490 -2.49 49.66 -29.13
CA GLU A 490 -1.36 48.94 -29.72
C GLU A 490 -0.05 49.73 -29.70
N SER A 491 -0.12 51.06 -29.65
CA SER A 491 1.06 51.94 -29.54
C SER A 491 1.77 51.85 -28.18
N GLU A 492 1.10 51.33 -27.15
CA GLU A 492 1.63 51.24 -25.78
C GLU A 492 2.33 49.91 -25.50
N PHE A 493 2.36 49.00 -26.46
CA PHE A 493 2.95 47.68 -26.29
C PHE A 493 4.47 47.74 -26.27
N VAL A 494 5.07 47.01 -25.33
CA VAL A 494 6.53 46.81 -25.28
C VAL A 494 6.85 45.41 -25.79
N THR A 495 7.58 45.30 -26.90
CA THR A 495 8.08 44.01 -27.40
C THR A 495 9.11 43.45 -26.44
N MET A 496 8.89 42.22 -26.00
CA MET A 496 9.78 41.54 -25.07
C MET A 496 10.78 40.67 -25.82
N TYR A 497 11.99 40.55 -25.28
CA TYR A 497 13.01 39.63 -25.79
C TYR A 497 13.46 38.69 -24.67
N PRO A 498 13.74 37.41 -24.95
CA PRO A 498 14.28 36.51 -23.95
C PRO A 498 15.66 37.02 -23.54
N THR A 499 15.85 37.27 -22.25
CA THR A 499 17.14 37.63 -21.62
C THR A 499 17.94 36.39 -21.27
#